data_AF-A0A8J5RT90-F1
#
_entry.id   AF-A0A8J5RT90-F1
#
_cell.length_a   1.000
_cell.length_b   1.000
_cell.length_c   1.000
_cell.angle_alpha   90.00
_cell.angle_beta   90.00
_cell.angle_gamma   90.00
#
_symmetry.space_group_name_H-M   'P 1'
#
loop_
_entity.id
_entity.type
_entity.pdbx_description
1 polymer ?
#
loop_
_entity_poly.entity_id
_entity_poly.type
_entity_poly.pdbx_seq_one_letter_code
_entity_poly.pdbx_strand_id
1 'polypeptide(L)'
;MENVRKLITEADGYQPHLIAPEQGYRRLIESCLISIRGPVEAAVDAVHSILKELVHKAINETHELKQFPTLRVEVGNAAFESLDRMRDESKKNTLKLVDMECSYLTVDFFRKLPWDVEKGGNPSHSIFDRYNDSYLR
;
A
#
# COMPACT_ATOMS: atom_id res chain seq x y z
N MET A 1 -21.13 9.92 11.57
CA MET A 1 -20.53 11.27 11.39
C MET A 1 -20.05 11.90 12.70
N GLU A 2 -20.55 11.48 13.85
CA GLU A 2 -20.17 12.07 15.15
C GLU A 2 -18.69 11.88 15.50
N ASN A 3 -18.14 10.69 15.25
CA ASN A 3 -16.71 10.40 15.44
C ASN A 3 -15.81 11.29 14.56
N VAL A 4 -16.22 11.53 13.31
CA VAL A 4 -15.51 12.40 12.37
C VAL A 4 -15.55 13.85 12.85
N ARG A 5 -16.72 14.34 13.26
CA ARG A 5 -16.89 15.70 13.79
C ARG A 5 -16.05 15.91 15.05
N LYS A 6 -16.07 14.95 15.97
CA LYS A 6 -15.27 14.96 17.20
C LYS A 6 -13.77 15.01 16.88
N LEU A 7 -13.27 14.12 16.04
CA LEU A 7 -11.85 14.04 15.68
C LEU A 7 -11.35 15.30 14.95
N ILE A 8 -12.16 15.89 14.06
CA ILE A 8 -11.83 17.17 13.41
C ILE A 8 -11.79 18.30 14.45
N THR A 9 -12.78 18.36 15.34
CA THR A 9 -12.87 19.41 16.37
C THR A 9 -11.70 19.34 17.36
N GLU A 10 -11.28 18.12 17.73
CA GLU A 10 -10.13 17.86 18.60
C GLU A 10 -8.79 18.18 17.93
N ALA A 11 -8.68 17.98 16.60
CA ALA A 11 -7.43 18.18 15.86
C ALA A 11 -7.15 19.65 15.52
N ASP A 12 -8.16 20.40 15.06
CA ASP A 12 -7.96 21.78 14.58
C ASP A 12 -8.31 22.85 15.62
N GLY A 13 -9.08 22.51 16.65
CA GLY A 13 -9.67 23.51 17.56
C GLY A 13 -10.73 24.35 16.82
N TYR A 14 -11.92 24.47 17.39
CA TYR A 14 -13.06 25.02 16.66
C TYR A 14 -12.91 26.52 16.32
N GLN A 15 -12.61 26.86 15.06
CA GLN A 15 -12.75 28.22 14.53
C GLN A 15 -13.38 28.20 13.12
N PRO A 16 -14.71 28.10 13.03
CA PRO A 16 -15.42 27.58 11.84
C PRO A 16 -15.41 28.48 10.59
N HIS A 17 -14.83 29.68 10.61
CA HIS A 17 -15.08 30.69 9.57
C HIS A 17 -13.80 31.30 8.95
N LEU A 18 -12.61 30.81 9.28
CA LEU A 18 -11.35 31.46 8.86
C LEU A 18 -10.33 30.51 8.21
N ILE A 19 -10.31 29.22 8.55
CA ILE A 19 -9.28 28.26 8.08
C ILE A 19 -9.93 26.89 7.86
N ALA A 20 -9.52 26.18 6.81
CA ALA A 20 -9.94 24.79 6.58
C ALA A 20 -9.36 23.86 7.67
N PRO A 21 -10.09 22.83 8.14
CA PRO A 21 -9.61 21.92 9.18
C PRO A 21 -8.61 20.89 8.63
N GLU A 22 -7.44 21.39 8.20
CA GLU A 22 -6.40 20.59 7.54
C GLU A 22 -5.83 19.50 8.46
N GLN A 23 -5.73 19.74 9.77
CA GLN A 23 -5.20 18.73 10.71
C GLN A 23 -6.20 17.58 10.91
N GLY A 24 -7.49 17.89 10.98
CA GLY A 24 -8.56 16.91 11.03
C GLY A 24 -8.60 16.05 9.77
N TYR A 25 -8.51 16.66 8.59
CA TYR A 25 -8.43 15.92 7.33
C TYR A 25 -7.16 15.06 7.25
N ARG A 26 -6.00 15.61 7.61
CA ARG A 26 -4.74 14.86 7.64
C ARG A 26 -4.89 13.60 8.50
N ARG A 27 -5.39 13.76 9.73
CA ARG A 27 -5.55 12.64 10.68
C ARG A 27 -6.53 11.58 10.18
N LEU A 28 -7.63 11.98 9.52
CA LEU A 28 -8.57 11.03 8.92
C LEU A 28 -7.94 10.23 7.78
N ILE A 29 -7.20 10.90 6.91
CA ILE A 29 -6.54 10.26 5.76
C ILE A 29 -5.42 9.33 6.24
N GLU A 30 -4.57 9.79 7.17
CA GLU A 30 -3.54 8.95 7.80
C GLU A 30 -4.15 7.69 8.45
N SER A 31 -5.25 7.84 9.19
CA SER A 31 -5.93 6.69 9.80
C SER A 31 -6.43 5.69 8.75
N CYS A 32 -6.83 6.16 7.58
CA CYS A 32 -7.24 5.28 6.48
C CYS A 32 -6.03 4.58 5.85
N LEU A 33 -4.97 5.32 5.55
CA LEU A 33 -3.75 4.76 4.94
C LEU A 33 -3.07 3.73 5.86
N ILE A 34 -3.03 3.97 7.18
CA ILE A 34 -2.47 3.03 8.15
C ILE A 34 -3.25 1.70 8.16
N SER A 35 -4.57 1.73 7.92
CA SER A 35 -5.38 0.51 7.86
C SER A 35 -5.00 -0.43 6.72
N ILE A 36 -4.26 0.04 5.72
CA ILE A 36 -3.80 -0.73 4.55
C ILE A 36 -2.56 -1.58 4.86
N ARG A 37 -1.81 -1.28 5.94
CA ARG A 37 -0.60 -2.03 6.33
C ARG A 37 -0.85 -3.54 6.48
N GLY A 38 -1.90 -3.92 7.19
CA GLY A 38 -2.27 -5.33 7.39
C GLY A 38 -2.62 -6.06 6.07
N PRO A 39 -3.55 -5.54 5.25
CA PRO A 39 -3.84 -6.10 3.93
C PRO A 39 -2.62 -6.26 3.02
N VAL A 40 -1.68 -5.30 3.05
CA VAL A 40 -0.45 -5.34 2.25
C VAL A 40 0.48 -6.46 2.70
N GLU A 41 0.69 -6.64 4.00
CA GLU A 41 1.50 -7.75 4.52
C GLU A 41 0.88 -9.11 4.17
N ALA A 42 -0.45 -9.22 4.30
CA ALA A 42 -1.19 -10.43 3.94
C ALA A 42 -1.07 -10.76 2.45
N ALA A 43 -1.06 -9.75 1.58
CA ALA A 43 -0.85 -9.95 0.14
C ALA A 43 0.56 -10.50 -0.16
N VAL A 44 1.61 -10.00 0.50
CA VAL A 44 2.97 -10.52 0.37
C VAL A 44 3.05 -11.98 0.83
N ASP A 45 2.40 -12.32 1.95
CA ASP A 45 2.35 -13.69 2.45
C ASP A 45 1.60 -14.64 1.49
N ALA A 46 0.50 -14.19 0.90
CA ALA A 46 -0.25 -14.97 -0.09
C ALA A 46 0.61 -15.27 -1.33
N VAL A 47 1.31 -14.27 -1.86
CA VAL A 47 2.23 -14.45 -3.00
C VAL A 47 3.36 -15.40 -2.64
N HIS A 48 3.95 -15.27 -1.45
CA HIS A 48 4.99 -16.18 -0.96
C HIS A 48 4.51 -17.64 -0.94
N SER A 49 3.30 -17.90 -0.46
CA SER A 49 2.71 -19.24 -0.44
C SER A 49 2.56 -19.81 -1.84
N ILE A 50 2.03 -19.02 -2.78
CA ILE A 50 1.86 -19.42 -4.18
C ILE A 50 3.22 -19.76 -4.82
N LEU A 51 4.25 -18.95 -4.56
CA LEU A 51 5.60 -19.20 -5.09
C LEU A 51 6.20 -20.50 -4.52
N LYS A 52 6.01 -20.80 -3.23
CA LYS A 52 6.45 -22.08 -2.63
C LYS A 52 5.74 -23.27 -3.26
N GLU A 53 4.44 -23.18 -3.50
CA GLU A 53 3.67 -24.23 -4.20
C GLU A 53 4.17 -24.43 -5.64
N LEU A 54 4.48 -23.34 -6.35
CA LEU A 54 5.02 -23.39 -7.71
C LEU A 54 6.39 -24.07 -7.76
N VAL A 55 7.29 -23.75 -6.83
CA VAL A 55 8.59 -24.43 -6.69
C VAL A 55 8.38 -25.93 -6.50
N HIS A 56 7.45 -26.33 -5.61
CA HIS A 56 7.18 -27.74 -5.37
C HIS A 56 6.65 -28.44 -6.63
N LYS A 57 5.72 -27.83 -7.36
CA LYS A 57 5.19 -28.35 -8.63
C LYS A 57 6.29 -28.49 -9.68
N ALA A 58 7.09 -27.43 -9.89
CA ALA A 58 8.17 -27.42 -10.87
C ALA A 58 9.20 -28.54 -10.62
N ILE A 59 9.59 -28.74 -9.35
CA ILE A 59 10.50 -29.81 -8.97
C ILE A 59 9.91 -31.20 -9.26
N ASN A 60 8.61 -31.39 -9.03
CA ASN A 60 7.94 -32.67 -9.24
C ASN A 60 7.70 -33.01 -10.72
N GLU A 61 7.44 -31.98 -11.53
CA GLU A 61 7.23 -32.08 -12.98
C GLU A 61 8.55 -32.25 -13.75
N THR A 62 9.70 -31.87 -13.16
CA THR A 62 11.01 -32.09 -13.76
C THR A 62 11.45 -33.55 -13.62
N HIS A 63 11.34 -34.32 -14.70
CA HIS A 63 11.59 -35.77 -14.69
C HIS A 63 13.07 -36.12 -14.48
N GLU A 64 13.98 -35.30 -14.98
CA GLU A 64 15.43 -35.46 -14.90
C GLU A 64 15.90 -35.39 -13.44
N LEU A 65 15.30 -34.50 -12.64
CA LEU A 65 15.60 -34.33 -11.22
C LEU A 65 15.23 -35.57 -10.39
N LYS A 66 14.35 -36.46 -10.88
CA LYS A 66 14.00 -37.70 -10.17
C LYS A 66 15.18 -38.66 -10.05
N GLN A 67 16.15 -38.58 -10.97
CA GLN A 67 17.35 -39.42 -10.96
C GLN A 67 18.37 -38.96 -9.90
N PHE A 68 18.21 -37.75 -9.35
CA PHE A 68 19.15 -37.15 -8.39
C PHE A 68 18.43 -36.69 -7.11
N PRO A 69 18.07 -37.61 -6.19
CA PRO A 69 17.29 -37.28 -5.00
C PRO A 69 17.93 -36.21 -4.11
N THR A 70 19.25 -36.25 -3.92
CA THR A 70 19.99 -35.27 -3.11
C THR A 70 19.94 -33.88 -3.74
N LEU A 71 20.16 -33.79 -5.06
CA LEU A 71 20.09 -32.52 -5.79
C LEU A 71 18.68 -31.94 -5.73
N ARG A 72 17.65 -32.78 -5.87
CA ARG A 72 16.25 -32.37 -5.77
C ARG A 72 15.93 -31.71 -4.43
N VAL A 73 16.39 -32.31 -3.33
CA VAL A 73 16.21 -31.74 -1.98
C VAL A 73 16.96 -30.42 -1.85
N GLU A 74 18.21 -30.37 -2.31
CA GLU A 74 19.04 -29.17 -2.19
C GLU A 74 18.49 -27.99 -2.98
N VAL A 75 18.02 -28.23 -4.21
CA VAL A 75 17.35 -27.20 -5.04
C VAL A 75 16.08 -26.69 -4.37
N GLY A 76 15.27 -27.60 -3.80
CA GLY A 76 14.06 -27.21 -3.06
C GLY A 76 14.36 -26.34 -1.84
N ASN A 77 15.37 -26.73 -1.06
CA ASN A 77 15.81 -25.97 0.11
C ASN A 77 16.33 -24.59 -0.29
N ALA A 78 17.22 -24.51 -1.28
CA ALA A 78 17.77 -23.25 -1.77
C ALA A 78 16.67 -22.31 -2.31
N ALA A 79 15.70 -22.84 -3.05
CA ALA A 79 14.57 -22.08 -3.55
C ALA A 79 13.68 -21.55 -2.41
N PHE A 80 13.34 -22.39 -1.41
CA PHE A 80 12.54 -21.96 -0.27
C PHE A 80 13.23 -20.92 0.60
N GLU A 81 14.53 -21.09 0.85
CA GLU A 81 15.32 -20.12 1.60
C GLU A 81 15.38 -18.77 0.87
N SER A 82 15.58 -18.79 -0.45
CA SER A 82 15.54 -17.58 -1.27
C SER A 82 14.18 -16.89 -1.21
N LEU A 83 13.09 -17.66 -1.30
CA LEU A 83 11.73 -17.11 -1.20
C LEU A 83 11.46 -16.52 0.18
N ASP A 84 11.93 -17.14 1.27
CA ASP A 84 11.75 -16.60 2.62
C ASP A 84 12.50 -15.27 2.79
N ARG A 85 13.71 -15.14 2.26
CA ARG A 85 14.44 -13.85 2.22
C ARG A 85 13.69 -12.80 1.40
N MET A 86 13.20 -13.16 0.21
CA MET A 86 12.44 -12.26 -0.66
C MET A 86 11.14 -11.78 -0.01
N ARG A 87 10.42 -12.65 0.71
CA ARG A 87 9.22 -12.28 1.47
C ARG A 87 9.55 -11.20 2.51
N ASP A 88 10.61 -11.39 3.29
CA ASP A 88 10.97 -10.48 4.37
C ASP A 88 11.40 -9.09 3.85
N GLU A 89 12.14 -9.06 2.73
CA GLU A 89 12.47 -7.82 2.03
C GLU A 89 11.23 -7.15 1.43
N SER A 90 10.35 -7.93 0.80
CA SER A 90 9.12 -7.42 0.19
C SER A 90 8.20 -6.80 1.23
N LYS A 91 8.00 -7.43 2.40
CA LYS A 91 7.23 -6.86 3.50
C LYS A 91 7.76 -5.49 3.94
N LYS A 92 9.08 -5.40 4.15
CA LYS A 92 9.73 -4.14 4.52
C LYS A 92 9.53 -3.07 3.46
N ASN A 93 9.68 -3.42 2.18
CA ASN A 93 9.55 -2.47 1.09
C ASN A 93 8.10 -1.99 0.90
N THR A 94 7.13 -2.89 0.94
CA THR A 94 5.73 -2.49 0.74
C THR A 94 5.18 -1.69 1.92
N LEU A 95 5.60 -1.97 3.16
CA LEU A 95 5.28 -1.11 4.30
C LEU A 95 5.87 0.30 4.16
N LYS A 96 7.12 0.41 3.68
CA LYS A 96 7.73 1.72 3.39
C LYS A 96 6.93 2.50 2.33
N LEU A 97 6.42 1.82 1.29
CA LEU A 97 5.55 2.47 0.31
C LEU A 97 4.28 3.05 0.96
N VAL A 98 3.63 2.29 1.85
CA VAL A 98 2.46 2.79 2.59
C VAL A 98 2.83 4.00 3.48
N ASP A 99 3.98 3.94 4.15
CA ASP A 99 4.44 5.04 5.00
C ASP A 99 4.81 6.30 4.17
N MET A 100 5.33 6.12 2.96
CA MET A 100 5.59 7.21 2.01
C MET A 100 4.29 7.89 1.57
N GLU A 101 3.22 7.13 1.32
CA GLU A 101 1.92 7.71 0.98
C GLU A 101 1.36 8.59 2.11
N CYS A 102 1.54 8.19 3.37
CA CYS A 102 1.16 9.02 4.53
C CYS A 102 1.93 10.36 4.57
N SER A 103 3.19 10.38 4.11
CA SER A 103 4.01 11.60 4.10
C SER A 103 3.60 12.62 3.04
N TYR A 104 2.76 12.22 2.07
CA TYR A 104 2.33 13.07 0.96
C TYR A 104 1.27 14.12 1.34
N LEU A 105 0.74 14.07 2.57
CA LEU A 105 -0.24 15.02 3.13
C LEU A 105 0.39 16.37 3.52
N THR A 106 1.08 16.97 2.56
CA THR A 106 1.79 18.25 2.68
C THR A 106 0.85 19.45 2.68
N VAL A 107 1.36 20.62 3.07
CA VAL A 107 0.60 21.89 2.99
C VAL A 107 0.20 22.21 1.54
N ASP A 108 1.04 21.86 0.55
CA ASP A 108 0.74 22.10 -0.86
C ASP A 108 -0.38 21.20 -1.39
N PHE A 109 -0.56 20.00 -0.82
CA PHE A 109 -1.73 19.17 -1.09
C PHE A 109 -3.02 19.90 -0.68
N PHE A 110 -3.07 20.45 0.54
CA PHE A 110 -4.24 21.17 1.03
C PHE A 110 -4.49 22.50 0.32
N ARG A 111 -3.45 23.22 -0.13
CA ARG A 111 -3.60 24.46 -0.93
C ARG A 111 -4.23 24.23 -2.30
N LYS A 112 -4.03 23.06 -2.92
CA LYS A 112 -4.62 22.71 -4.21
C LYS A 112 -6.07 22.22 -4.09
N LEU A 113 -6.46 21.71 -2.92
CA LEU A 113 -7.78 21.15 -2.66
C LEU A 113 -8.96 22.14 -2.92
N PRO A 114 -8.90 23.45 -2.52
CA PRO A 114 -9.97 24.42 -2.80
C PRO A 114 -10.21 24.66 -4.30
N TRP A 115 -9.15 24.61 -5.13
CA TRP A 115 -9.24 24.86 -6.57
C TRP A 115 -10.00 23.75 -7.32
N ASP A 116 -10.05 22.54 -6.75
CA ASP A 116 -10.80 21.41 -7.30
C ASP A 116 -12.31 21.49 -7.03
N VAL A 117 -12.74 22.19 -5.96
CA VAL A 117 -14.16 22.31 -5.58
C VAL A 117 -14.87 23.39 -6.41
N GLU A 118 -14.20 24.49 -6.75
CA GLU A 118 -14.80 25.61 -7.49
C GLU A 118 -14.99 25.36 -9.00
N LYS A 119 -14.33 24.35 -9.57
CA LYS A 119 -14.42 24.06 -11.02
C LYS A 119 -15.59 23.16 -11.45
N GLY A 120 -16.50 22.79 -10.56
CA GLY A 120 -17.72 22.06 -10.94
C GLY A 120 -17.45 20.75 -11.71
N GLY A 121 -16.37 20.05 -11.36
CA GLY A 121 -16.03 18.77 -11.99
C GLY A 121 -17.05 17.70 -11.61
N ASN A 122 -17.66 17.06 -12.62
CA ASN A 122 -18.67 16.01 -12.46
C ASN A 122 -18.18 14.95 -11.43
N PRO A 123 -18.94 14.64 -10.35
CA PRO A 123 -18.53 13.73 -9.27
C PRO A 123 -18.25 12.29 -9.71
N SER A 124 -18.48 11.98 -10.98
CA SER A 124 -18.22 10.68 -11.62
C SER A 124 -16.78 10.51 -12.11
N HIS A 125 -15.97 11.57 -12.18
CA HIS A 125 -14.57 11.44 -12.57
C HIS A 125 -13.74 10.94 -11.39
N SER A 126 -13.20 9.73 -11.54
CA SER A 126 -12.28 9.14 -10.57
C SER A 126 -11.09 10.07 -10.35
N ILE A 127 -10.80 10.35 -9.08
CA ILE A 127 -9.63 11.10 -8.64
C ILE A 127 -8.34 10.50 -9.24
N PHE A 128 -8.32 9.18 -9.47
CA PHE A 128 -7.21 8.44 -10.08
C PHE A 128 -6.93 8.83 -11.54
N ASP A 129 -7.94 9.20 -12.34
CA ASP A 129 -7.74 9.50 -13.77
C ASP A 129 -6.91 10.77 -14.00
N ARG A 130 -6.81 11.67 -13.00
CA ARG A 130 -6.06 12.93 -13.11
C ARG A 130 -4.62 12.86 -12.60
N TYR A 131 -4.25 11.81 -11.87
CA TYR A 131 -2.87 11.62 -11.41
C TYR A 131 -1.93 11.17 -12.53
N ASN A 132 -2.45 10.65 -13.64
CA ASN A 132 -1.64 10.07 -14.71
C ASN A 132 -0.84 11.12 -15.53
N ASP A 133 -1.38 12.33 -15.71
CA ASP A 133 -0.77 13.34 -16.60
C ASP A 133 0.38 14.14 -15.97
N SER A 134 0.50 14.14 -14.64
CA SER A 134 1.47 15.00 -13.93
C SER A 134 2.81 14.32 -13.61
N TYR A 135 2.91 13.00 -13.78
CA TYR A 135 4.08 12.20 -13.38
C TYR A 135 4.91 11.64 -14.54
N LEU A 136 4.52 11.86 -15.80
CA LEU A 136 5.25 11.40 -17.00
C LEU A 136 6.13 12.51 -17.63
N ARG A 137 6.55 13.51 -16.85
CA ARG A 137 7.53 14.53 -17.28
C ARG A 137 8.74 14.56 -16.38
#